data_AF-A0A4Z2BNE4-F1
#
_entry.id   AF-A0A4Z2BNE4-F1
#
_cell.length_a   1.000
_cell.length_b   1.000
_cell.length_c   1.000
_cell.angle_alpha   90.00
_cell.angle_beta   90.00
_cell.angle_gamma   90.00
#
_symmetry.space_group_name_H-M   'P 1'
#
loop_
_entity.id
_entity.type
_entity.pdbx_description
1 polymer ?
#
loop_
_entity_poly.entity_id
_entity_poly.type
_entity_poly.pdbx_seq_one_letter_code
_entity_poly.pdbx_strand_id
1 'polypeptide(L)'
;MSFLLLPFQRITRIKMLVENILKRTKEGTKEEQTASKALASVSKIIDECNTQVGKMRQMEELIYIHQSLEFDKLRAIPIISQTRYLEKKGELQEMAKGATIFNMRMKFNPVYLFLFNDLLIITAKKGADRFVVLDHAHRSLVQVQPLDEGAGSSGPYEHCFNLTLLENHQGRTVEKLLKSPSQSDMHRWVAAFPNPTHPDGEDNEVIYEDWDCPQVQCVEQYVAQQTDELTLEPTEIVNVIRKTNEGMYQGIRLSDGQKGWFPVGNVIEITNEHVRRRNLRERYRVLQAASRVTKTNTIN
;
A
#
# COMPACT_ATOMS: atom_id res chain seq x y z
N MET A 1 28.06 -0.66 2.64
CA MET A 1 27.59 0.49 1.83
C MET A 1 27.34 0.01 0.41
N SER A 2 26.08 -0.09 0.00
CA SER A 2 25.67 -0.72 -1.27
C SER A 2 26.04 0.15 -2.48
N PHE A 3 26.87 -0.41 -3.38
CA PHE A 3 27.26 0.19 -4.67
C PHE A 3 26.05 0.47 -5.60
N LEU A 4 24.87 -0.09 -5.30
CA LEU A 4 23.66 0.02 -6.11
C LEU A 4 22.77 1.24 -5.78
N LEU A 5 23.01 1.92 -4.65
CA LEU A 5 22.26 3.13 -4.28
C LEU A 5 22.73 4.39 -5.03
N LEU A 6 24.04 4.46 -5.35
CA LEU A 6 24.65 5.62 -5.97
C LEU A 6 24.12 5.92 -7.39
N PRO A 7 23.87 4.93 -8.27
CA PRO A 7 23.24 5.17 -9.57
C PRO A 7 21.83 5.76 -9.45
N PHE A 8 21.02 5.26 -8.51
CA PHE A 8 19.65 5.73 -8.29
C PHE A 8 19.60 7.16 -7.74
N GLN A 9 20.48 7.47 -6.77
CA GLN A 9 20.63 8.83 -6.24
C GLN A 9 21.13 9.83 -7.30
N ARG A 10 21.96 9.39 -8.24
CA ARG A 10 22.45 10.24 -9.33
C ARG A 10 21.33 10.62 -10.29
N ILE A 11 20.50 9.66 -10.69
CA ILE A 11 19.44 9.93 -11.67
C ILE A 11 18.33 10.82 -11.09
N THR A 12 17.95 10.64 -9.83
CA THR A 12 17.00 11.52 -9.13
C THR A 12 17.56 12.94 -8.97
N ARG A 13 18.87 13.07 -8.69
CA ARG A 13 19.54 14.39 -8.67
C ARG A 13 19.55 15.06 -10.04
N ILE A 14 19.78 14.31 -11.11
CA ILE A 14 19.71 14.84 -12.49
C ILE A 14 18.31 15.39 -12.77
N LYS A 15 17.24 14.66 -12.39
CA LYS A 15 15.85 15.16 -12.51
C LYS A 15 15.69 16.51 -11.83
N MET A 16 16.09 16.63 -10.56
CA MET A 16 15.99 17.89 -9.82
C MET A 16 16.79 19.03 -10.46
N LEU A 17 17.98 18.76 -11.01
CA LEU A 17 18.78 19.77 -11.68
C LEU A 17 18.12 20.24 -12.98
N VAL A 18 17.57 19.32 -13.77
CA VAL A 18 16.85 19.64 -15.02
C VAL A 18 15.56 20.42 -14.73
N GLU A 19 14.81 20.05 -13.67
CA GLU A 19 13.66 20.82 -13.20
C GLU A 19 14.05 22.25 -12.82
N ASN A 20 15.17 22.43 -12.11
CA ASN A 20 15.67 23.76 -11.75
C ASN A 20 16.09 24.59 -12.96
N ILE A 21 16.67 23.96 -13.99
CA ILE A 21 16.96 24.63 -15.26
C ILE A 21 15.64 25.06 -15.92
N LEU A 22 14.67 24.16 -16.05
CA LEU A 22 13.37 24.46 -16.67
C LEU A 22 12.63 25.59 -15.95
N LYS A 23 12.68 25.62 -14.60
CA LYS A 23 12.12 26.72 -13.80
C LYS A 23 12.77 28.07 -14.10
N ARG A 24 14.03 28.10 -14.55
CA ARG A 24 14.80 29.33 -14.83
C ARG A 24 14.84 29.69 -16.31
N THR A 25 14.47 28.79 -17.21
CA THR A 25 14.34 29.10 -18.64
C THR A 25 13.16 30.04 -18.89
N LYS A 26 13.30 30.92 -19.89
CA LYS A 26 12.23 31.81 -20.33
C LYS A 26 11.19 31.02 -21.14
N GLU A 27 9.92 31.39 -21.02
CA GLU A 27 8.83 30.68 -21.69
C GLU A 27 8.84 30.91 -23.21
N GLY A 28 8.43 29.88 -23.96
CA GLY A 28 8.33 29.89 -25.42
C GLY A 28 9.67 29.76 -26.13
N THR A 29 10.78 29.55 -25.42
CA THR A 29 12.11 29.46 -26.03
C THR A 29 12.51 28.04 -26.40
N LYS A 30 13.52 27.91 -27.27
CA LYS A 30 14.08 26.60 -27.64
C LYS A 30 14.73 25.91 -26.44
N GLU A 31 15.27 26.68 -25.50
CA GLU A 31 15.87 26.19 -24.26
C GLU A 31 14.80 25.57 -23.34
N GLU A 32 13.62 26.18 -23.21
CA GLU A 32 12.49 25.59 -22.46
C GLU A 32 12.05 24.27 -23.09
N GLN A 33 11.91 24.22 -24.42
CA GLN A 33 11.55 22.99 -25.12
C GLN A 33 12.60 21.88 -24.91
N THR A 34 13.88 22.24 -24.97
CA THR A 34 14.99 21.30 -24.77
C THR A 34 15.02 20.78 -23.33
N ALA A 35 14.89 21.68 -22.34
CA ALA A 35 14.84 21.31 -20.93
C ALA A 35 13.61 20.46 -20.60
N SER A 36 12.44 20.75 -21.20
CA SER A 36 11.21 19.96 -21.02
C SER A 36 11.35 18.56 -21.61
N LYS A 37 11.93 18.42 -22.81
CA LYS A 37 12.25 17.11 -23.41
C LYS A 37 13.24 16.31 -22.56
N ALA A 38 14.30 16.96 -22.06
CA ALA A 38 15.26 16.32 -21.16
C ALA A 38 14.60 15.85 -19.87
N LEU A 39 13.72 16.66 -19.28
CA LEU A 39 12.98 16.31 -18.07
C LEU A 39 12.06 15.11 -18.29
N ALA A 40 11.35 15.07 -19.42
CA ALA A 40 10.49 13.95 -19.79
C ALA A 40 11.29 12.65 -19.94
N SER A 41 12.43 12.69 -20.63
CA SER A 41 13.30 11.52 -20.80
C SER A 41 13.86 11.02 -19.46
N VAL A 42 14.35 11.91 -18.60
CA VAL A 42 14.88 11.52 -17.27
C VAL A 42 13.76 10.96 -16.39
N SER A 43 12.57 11.56 -16.43
CA SER A 43 11.41 11.06 -15.67
C SER A 43 11.02 9.65 -16.13
N LYS A 44 10.95 9.40 -17.44
CA LYS A 44 10.66 8.07 -17.99
C LYS A 44 11.65 7.00 -17.49
N ILE A 45 12.95 7.29 -17.48
CA ILE A 45 13.96 6.34 -16.99
C ILE A 45 13.78 6.06 -15.50
N ILE A 46 13.46 7.10 -14.71
CA ILE A 46 13.18 6.93 -13.27
C ILE A 46 11.94 6.06 -13.06
N ASP A 47 10.87 6.29 -13.82
CA ASP A 47 9.63 5.53 -13.72
C ASP A 47 9.85 4.05 -14.10
N GLU A 48 10.60 3.80 -15.17
CA GLU A 48 11.00 2.44 -15.58
C GLU A 48 11.84 1.76 -14.50
N CYS A 49 12.82 2.46 -13.93
CA CYS A 49 13.67 1.92 -12.86
C CYS A 49 12.86 1.61 -11.60
N ASN A 50 11.98 2.53 -11.17
CA ASN A 50 11.05 2.34 -10.06
C ASN A 50 10.16 1.11 -10.26
N THR A 51 9.64 0.95 -11.47
CA THR A 51 8.81 -0.22 -11.82
C THR A 51 9.59 -1.52 -11.68
N GLN A 52 10.84 -1.57 -12.16
CA GLN A 52 11.66 -2.78 -12.05
C GLN A 52 12.09 -3.07 -10.62
N VAL A 53 12.45 -2.06 -9.84
CA VAL A 53 12.75 -2.22 -8.40
C VAL A 53 11.51 -2.74 -7.66
N GLY A 54 10.33 -2.21 -7.96
CA GLY A 54 9.06 -2.69 -7.41
C GLY A 54 8.82 -4.16 -7.71
N LYS A 55 8.96 -4.57 -8.99
CA LYS A 55 8.83 -5.97 -9.41
C LYS A 55 9.84 -6.90 -8.73
N MET A 56 11.08 -6.44 -8.57
CA MET A 56 12.14 -7.21 -7.90
C MET A 56 11.80 -7.41 -6.42
N ARG A 57 11.35 -6.36 -5.72
CA ARG A 57 10.92 -6.46 -4.31
C ARG A 57 9.72 -7.39 -4.14
N GLN A 58 8.73 -7.29 -5.03
CA GLN A 58 7.58 -8.20 -5.04
C GLN A 58 8.03 -9.66 -5.21
N MET A 59 8.97 -9.92 -6.12
CA MET A 59 9.52 -11.25 -6.33
C MET A 59 10.29 -11.77 -5.10
N GLU A 60 11.14 -10.94 -4.48
CA GLU A 60 11.85 -11.29 -3.24
C GLU A 60 10.86 -11.65 -2.12
N GLU A 61 9.79 -10.87 -1.97
CA GLU A 61 8.75 -11.14 -0.98
C GLU A 61 8.02 -12.46 -1.25
N LEU A 62 7.68 -12.76 -2.51
CA LEU A 62 7.07 -14.04 -2.88
C LEU A 62 7.99 -15.23 -2.59
N ILE A 63 9.30 -15.11 -2.87
CA ILE A 63 10.28 -16.16 -2.57
C ILE A 63 10.36 -16.39 -1.06
N TYR A 64 10.43 -15.31 -0.28
CA TYR A 64 10.46 -15.39 1.17
C TYR A 64 9.21 -16.07 1.74
N ILE A 65 8.02 -15.66 1.31
CA ILE A 65 6.76 -16.28 1.75
C ILE A 65 6.69 -17.75 1.32
N HIS A 66 7.11 -18.07 0.10
CA HIS A 66 7.15 -19.47 -0.35
C HIS A 66 8.01 -20.35 0.57
N GLN A 67 9.15 -19.85 1.04
CA GLN A 67 10.05 -20.58 1.93
C GLN A 67 9.52 -20.71 3.36
N SER A 68 8.68 -19.78 3.82
CA SER A 68 8.10 -19.80 5.16
C SER A 68 6.81 -20.62 5.27
N LEU A 69 6.17 -20.95 4.13
CA LEU A 69 4.94 -21.73 4.06
C LEU A 69 5.19 -23.25 4.02
N GLU A 70 4.47 -23.99 4.87
CA GLU A 70 4.48 -25.44 4.93
C GLU A 70 3.09 -26.00 4.57
N PHE A 71 3.06 -26.88 3.56
CA PHE A 71 1.86 -27.59 3.11
C PHE A 71 1.91 -29.03 3.63
N ASP A 72 1.31 -29.26 4.81
CA ASP A 72 1.28 -30.59 5.45
C ASP A 72 0.18 -31.49 4.84
N LYS A 73 -1.09 -31.14 5.09
CA LYS A 73 -2.26 -31.97 4.70
C LYS A 73 -3.00 -31.44 3.47
N LEU A 74 -2.41 -30.48 2.76
CA LEU A 74 -3.03 -29.79 1.65
C LEU A 74 -2.15 -29.90 0.41
N ARG A 75 -2.78 -29.88 -0.77
CA ARG A 75 -2.05 -29.78 -2.02
C ARG A 75 -1.29 -28.46 -2.07
N ALA A 76 0.02 -28.53 -2.32
CA ALA A 76 0.85 -27.36 -2.52
C ALA A 76 0.40 -26.59 -3.77
N ILE A 77 0.40 -25.26 -3.65
CA ILE A 77 0.08 -24.32 -4.73
C ILE A 77 1.31 -23.49 -5.07
N PRO A 78 1.51 -23.11 -6.34
CA PRO A 78 2.62 -22.26 -6.72
C PRO A 78 2.42 -20.87 -6.11
N ILE A 79 3.34 -20.45 -5.22
CA ILE A 79 3.31 -19.11 -4.61
C ILE A 79 3.99 -18.09 -5.52
N ILE A 80 5.12 -18.47 -6.11
CA ILE A 80 5.91 -17.61 -7.00
C ILE A 80 5.24 -17.55 -8.37
N SER A 81 4.87 -16.34 -8.79
CA SER A 81 4.26 -16.05 -10.09
C SER A 81 4.68 -14.65 -10.56
N GLN A 82 4.72 -14.44 -11.88
CA GLN A 82 5.09 -13.13 -12.46
C GLN A 82 4.04 -12.03 -12.22
N THR A 83 2.78 -12.42 -12.03
CA THR A 83 1.64 -11.49 -11.90
C THR A 83 1.12 -11.40 -10.48
N ARG A 84 1.64 -12.22 -9.57
CA ARG A 84 1.20 -12.22 -8.17
C ARG A 84 1.99 -11.18 -7.38
N TYR A 85 1.33 -10.47 -6.50
CA TYR A 85 1.96 -9.63 -5.50
C TYR A 85 1.18 -9.71 -4.18
N LEU A 86 1.88 -9.55 -3.07
CA LEU A 86 1.23 -9.51 -1.76
C LEU A 86 0.55 -8.15 -1.59
N GLU A 87 -0.71 -8.17 -1.22
CA GLU A 87 -1.48 -6.97 -0.92
C GLU A 87 -1.52 -6.68 0.57
N LYS A 88 -1.71 -7.73 1.39
CA LYS A 88 -1.73 -7.59 2.84
C LYS A 88 -1.32 -8.90 3.52
N LYS A 89 -0.68 -8.80 4.68
CA LYS A 89 -0.46 -9.92 5.60
C LYS A 89 -0.62 -9.46 7.04
N GLY A 90 -0.96 -10.37 7.93
CA GLY A 90 -1.09 -10.04 9.34
C GLY A 90 -1.66 -11.14 10.21
N GLU A 91 -1.44 -10.98 11.50
CA GLU A 91 -1.97 -11.86 12.54
C GLU A 91 -3.39 -11.41 12.91
N LEU A 92 -4.30 -12.39 12.99
CA LEU A 92 -5.69 -12.23 13.38
C LEU A 92 -6.07 -13.34 14.36
N GLN A 93 -7.23 -13.22 14.96
CA GLN A 93 -7.78 -14.21 15.88
C GLN A 93 -9.04 -14.85 15.29
N GLU A 94 -9.00 -16.14 14.97
CA GLU A 94 -10.16 -16.90 14.50
C GLU A 94 -10.95 -17.45 15.69
N MET A 95 -12.25 -17.14 15.76
CA MET A 95 -13.12 -17.70 16.78
C MET A 95 -13.43 -19.18 16.48
N ALA A 96 -13.10 -20.07 17.41
CA ALA A 96 -13.42 -21.48 17.29
C ALA A 96 -14.94 -21.71 17.31
N LYS A 97 -15.49 -22.39 16.30
CA LYS A 97 -16.87 -22.87 16.33
C LYS A 97 -16.98 -24.00 17.37
N GLY A 98 -17.61 -23.71 18.51
CA GLY A 98 -17.91 -24.72 19.52
C GLY A 98 -18.90 -25.75 18.98
N ALA A 99 -18.68 -27.03 19.29
CA ALA A 99 -19.51 -28.14 18.79
C ALA A 99 -20.94 -28.20 19.39
N THR A 100 -21.29 -27.32 20.34
CA THR A 100 -22.60 -27.33 21.01
C THR A 100 -22.96 -25.95 21.58
N ILE A 101 -24.25 -25.60 21.47
CA ILE A 101 -24.85 -24.30 21.84
C ILE A 101 -24.63 -23.93 23.32
N PHE A 102 -24.38 -24.91 24.20
CA PHE A 102 -24.28 -24.72 25.65
C PHE A 102 -22.85 -24.57 26.22
N ASN A 103 -21.80 -24.73 25.42
CA ASN A 103 -20.41 -24.60 25.87
C ASN A 103 -19.59 -23.66 24.97
N MET A 104 -20.19 -22.53 24.63
CA MET A 104 -19.56 -21.44 23.88
C MET A 104 -18.53 -20.69 24.75
N ARG A 105 -17.47 -21.39 25.23
CA ARG A 105 -16.26 -20.69 25.66
C ARG A 105 -15.64 -20.11 24.39
N MET A 106 -15.71 -18.79 24.27
CA MET A 106 -15.14 -17.97 23.19
C MET A 106 -13.63 -18.20 23.13
N LYS A 107 -13.19 -19.24 22.43
CA LYS A 107 -11.76 -19.53 22.25
C LYS A 107 -11.34 -18.98 20.91
N PHE A 108 -10.52 -17.94 20.94
CA PHE A 108 -9.84 -17.41 19.77
C PHE A 108 -8.53 -18.15 19.57
N ASN A 109 -8.29 -18.62 18.34
CA ASN A 109 -7.04 -19.22 17.93
C ASN A 109 -6.30 -18.24 17.02
N PRO A 110 -5.00 -17.99 17.23
CA PRO A 110 -4.24 -17.12 16.36
C PRO A 110 -4.11 -17.74 14.97
N VAL A 111 -4.37 -16.93 13.95
CA VAL A 111 -4.18 -17.26 12.54
C VAL A 111 -3.40 -16.15 11.88
N TYR A 112 -2.68 -16.47 10.81
CA TYR A 112 -1.94 -15.49 10.03
C TYR A 112 -2.37 -15.58 8.57
N LEU A 113 -2.78 -14.45 8.00
CA LEU A 113 -3.30 -14.38 6.65
C LEU A 113 -2.24 -13.82 5.71
N PHE A 114 -2.14 -14.40 4.52
CA PHE A 114 -1.44 -13.83 3.38
C PHE A 114 -2.45 -13.59 2.28
N LEU A 115 -2.71 -12.33 1.97
CA LEU A 115 -3.61 -11.88 0.93
C LEU A 115 -2.80 -11.38 -0.26
N PHE A 116 -2.87 -12.11 -1.35
CA PHE A 116 -2.37 -11.73 -2.65
C PHE A 116 -3.50 -11.15 -3.51
N ASN A 117 -3.14 -10.51 -4.62
CA ASN A 117 -4.08 -9.98 -5.60
C ASN A 117 -5.02 -11.03 -6.21
N ASP A 118 -4.66 -12.31 -6.21
CA ASP A 118 -5.45 -13.42 -6.77
C ASP A 118 -5.76 -14.54 -5.77
N LEU A 119 -5.15 -14.54 -4.58
CA LEU A 119 -5.16 -15.68 -3.68
C LEU A 119 -5.20 -15.23 -2.20
N LEU A 120 -6.00 -15.90 -1.39
CA LEU A 120 -5.93 -15.81 0.07
C LEU A 120 -5.40 -17.13 0.64
N ILE A 121 -4.41 -17.04 1.54
CA ILE A 121 -3.88 -18.17 2.30
C ILE A 121 -4.09 -17.90 3.79
N ILE A 122 -4.69 -18.87 4.49
CA ILE A 122 -4.90 -18.85 5.94
C ILE A 122 -3.94 -19.86 6.57
N THR A 123 -3.19 -19.42 7.58
CA THR A 123 -2.12 -20.23 8.18
C THR A 123 -2.18 -20.22 9.71
N ALA A 124 -1.57 -21.24 10.32
CA ALA A 124 -1.19 -21.24 11.73
C ALA A 124 0.31 -20.97 11.86
N LYS A 125 0.68 -20.01 12.70
CA LYS A 125 2.08 -19.72 13.02
C LYS A 125 2.67 -20.83 13.90
N LYS A 126 3.76 -21.46 13.47
CA LYS A 126 4.49 -22.54 14.20
C LYS A 126 5.85 -22.09 14.76
N GLY A 127 6.34 -20.94 14.32
CA GLY A 127 7.60 -20.35 14.77
C GLY A 127 7.67 -18.87 14.40
N ALA A 128 8.84 -18.25 14.55
CA ALA A 128 9.03 -16.85 14.16
C ALA A 128 8.66 -16.59 12.70
N ASP A 129 9.02 -17.53 11.82
CA ASP A 129 8.91 -17.40 10.36
C ASP A 129 8.53 -18.73 9.68
N ARG A 130 7.63 -19.48 10.33
CA ARG A 130 7.12 -20.75 9.83
C ARG A 130 5.62 -20.79 9.98
N PHE A 131 4.94 -21.03 8.87
CA PHE A 131 3.49 -20.95 8.75
C PHE A 131 2.96 -22.23 8.11
N VAL A 132 2.13 -22.96 8.85
CA VAL A 132 1.45 -24.14 8.32
C VAL A 132 0.15 -23.71 7.68
N VAL A 133 -0.01 -24.02 6.40
CA VAL A 133 -1.22 -23.68 5.65
C VAL A 133 -2.40 -24.48 6.20
N LEU A 134 -3.47 -23.78 6.57
CA LEU A 134 -4.72 -24.35 7.08
C LEU A 134 -5.79 -24.41 5.99
N ASP A 135 -5.88 -23.34 5.19
CA ASP A 135 -6.85 -23.22 4.11
C ASP A 135 -6.38 -22.20 3.07
N HIS A 136 -6.93 -22.24 1.87
CA HIS A 136 -6.73 -21.22 0.84
C HIS A 136 -7.91 -21.17 -0.13
N ALA A 137 -8.10 -20.02 -0.76
CA ALA A 137 -9.11 -19.80 -1.79
C ALA A 137 -8.64 -18.75 -2.79
N HIS A 138 -9.13 -18.85 -4.03
CA HIS A 138 -8.97 -17.77 -5.00
C HIS A 138 -9.65 -16.51 -4.48
N ARG A 139 -9.02 -15.34 -4.63
CA ARG A 139 -9.50 -14.08 -4.04
C ARG A 139 -10.92 -13.73 -4.47
N SER A 140 -11.28 -13.98 -5.72
CA SER A 140 -12.64 -13.71 -6.23
C SER A 140 -13.74 -14.52 -5.56
N LEU A 141 -13.38 -15.56 -4.79
CA LEU A 141 -14.27 -16.44 -4.06
C LEU A 141 -14.22 -16.17 -2.55
N VAL A 142 -13.69 -15.02 -2.15
CA VAL A 142 -13.64 -14.56 -0.76
C VAL A 142 -14.57 -13.37 -0.61
N GLN A 143 -15.45 -13.43 0.39
CA GLN A 143 -16.30 -12.32 0.80
C GLN A 143 -15.98 -11.93 2.24
N VAL A 144 -16.04 -10.63 2.53
CA VAL A 144 -15.82 -10.10 3.87
C VAL A 144 -16.96 -9.17 4.24
N GLN A 145 -17.47 -9.33 5.46
CA GLN A 145 -18.50 -8.46 6.01
C GLN A 145 -18.09 -8.01 7.42
N PRO A 146 -18.03 -6.68 7.69
CA PRO A 146 -17.82 -6.21 9.06
C PRO A 146 -19.00 -6.63 9.93
N LEU A 147 -18.76 -6.95 11.20
CA LEU A 147 -19.86 -7.09 12.15
C LEU A 147 -20.26 -5.68 12.60
N ASP A 148 -21.55 -5.36 12.50
CA ASP A 148 -22.06 -4.07 12.99
C ASP A 148 -21.82 -3.97 14.51
N GLU A 149 -20.95 -3.02 14.88
CA GLU A 149 -20.76 -2.56 16.25
C GLU A 149 -22.04 -1.78 16.64
N GLY A 150 -23.09 -2.49 17.03
CA GLY A 150 -24.28 -1.87 17.59
C GLY A 150 -23.89 -0.92 18.72
N ALA A 151 -24.47 0.29 18.74
CA ALA A 151 -24.15 1.33 19.71
C ALA A 151 -24.19 0.78 21.15
N GLY A 152 -23.01 0.52 21.73
CA GLY A 152 -22.85 -0.03 23.08
C GLY A 152 -22.25 -1.44 23.19
N SER A 153 -21.72 -2.06 22.12
CA SER A 153 -21.07 -3.37 22.22
C SER A 153 -19.64 -3.29 22.79
N SER A 154 -19.50 -2.95 24.07
CA SER A 154 -18.26 -3.18 24.84
C SER A 154 -18.09 -4.68 25.16
N GLY A 155 -18.03 -5.50 24.12
CA GLY A 155 -18.12 -6.94 24.18
C GLY A 155 -16.98 -7.64 23.43
N PRO A 156 -16.89 -8.99 23.50
CA PRO A 156 -15.81 -9.75 22.88
C PRO A 156 -15.72 -9.62 21.34
N TYR A 157 -16.73 -9.02 20.70
CA TYR A 157 -16.88 -8.86 19.25
C TYR A 157 -16.41 -7.50 18.68
N GLU A 158 -15.74 -6.66 19.49
CA GLU A 158 -15.08 -5.46 18.98
C GLU A 158 -14.06 -5.83 17.89
N HIS A 159 -14.05 -5.03 16.81
CA HIS A 159 -13.11 -5.17 15.69
C HIS A 159 -13.17 -6.54 15.00
N CYS A 160 -14.37 -7.11 14.91
CA CYS A 160 -14.60 -8.41 14.26
C CYS A 160 -15.21 -8.25 12.86
N PHE A 161 -14.85 -9.18 11.98
CA PHE A 161 -15.46 -9.32 10.66
C PHE A 161 -15.63 -10.80 10.30
N ASN A 162 -16.65 -11.09 9.50
CA ASN A 162 -16.85 -12.41 8.93
C ASN A 162 -16.09 -12.51 7.60
N LEU A 163 -15.34 -13.60 7.46
CA LEU A 163 -14.67 -13.99 6.23
C LEU A 163 -15.29 -15.28 5.72
N THR A 164 -15.86 -15.22 4.52
CA THR A 164 -16.52 -16.33 3.85
C THR A 164 -15.71 -16.74 2.63
N LEU A 165 -15.18 -17.95 2.66
CA LEU A 165 -14.66 -18.64 1.49
C LEU A 165 -15.85 -19.30 0.80
N LEU A 166 -16.29 -18.79 -0.36
CA LEU A 166 -17.38 -19.40 -1.14
C LEU A 166 -16.98 -20.79 -1.61
N GLU A 167 -15.73 -20.92 -2.04
CA GLU A 167 -15.10 -22.17 -2.41
C GLU A 167 -13.63 -22.17 -1.97
N ASN A 168 -13.30 -23.02 -1.01
CA ASN A 168 -11.94 -23.24 -0.56
C ASN A 168 -11.23 -24.34 -1.37
N HIS A 169 -10.00 -24.69 -1.00
CA HIS A 169 -9.21 -25.74 -1.66
C HIS A 169 -9.86 -27.13 -1.73
N GLN A 170 -10.93 -27.38 -0.96
CA GLN A 170 -11.69 -28.63 -0.95
C GLN A 170 -13.02 -28.52 -1.71
N GLY A 171 -13.29 -27.39 -2.37
CA GLY A 171 -14.59 -27.13 -2.99
C GLY A 171 -15.70 -26.81 -1.98
N ARG A 172 -15.36 -26.42 -0.74
CA ARG A 172 -16.33 -26.20 0.35
C ARG A 172 -16.48 -24.73 0.67
N THR A 173 -17.71 -24.36 1.00
CA THR A 173 -18.01 -23.06 1.61
C THR A 173 -17.63 -23.08 3.09
N VAL A 174 -16.82 -22.11 3.51
CA VAL A 174 -16.32 -22.01 4.89
C VAL A 174 -16.46 -20.58 5.38
N GLU A 175 -17.14 -20.40 6.51
CA GLU A 175 -17.27 -19.11 7.19
C GLU A 175 -16.41 -19.08 8.45
N LYS A 176 -15.67 -17.99 8.62
CA LYS A 176 -14.76 -17.73 9.75
C LYS A 176 -15.06 -16.36 10.35
N LEU A 177 -15.20 -16.31 11.67
CA LEU A 177 -15.27 -15.05 12.40
C LEU A 177 -13.85 -14.66 12.85
N LEU A 178 -13.35 -13.54 12.34
CA LEU A 178 -12.01 -13.05 12.58
C LEU A 178 -12.04 -11.77 13.41
N LYS A 179 -11.17 -11.68 14.40
CA LYS A 179 -10.94 -10.49 15.22
C LYS A 179 -9.59 -9.87 14.87
N SER A 180 -9.57 -8.56 14.59
CA SER A 180 -8.35 -7.80 14.36
C SER A 180 -7.81 -7.16 15.65
N PRO A 181 -6.52 -6.78 15.69
CA PRO A 181 -5.93 -6.11 16.85
C PRO A 181 -6.50 -4.72 17.12
N SER A 182 -7.00 -4.04 16.08
CA SER A 182 -7.50 -2.67 16.13
C SER A 182 -8.68 -2.47 15.16
N GLN A 183 -9.41 -1.36 15.35
CA GLN A 183 -10.48 -0.93 14.45
C GLN A 183 -9.93 -0.58 13.06
N SER A 184 -8.81 0.15 12.96
CA SER A 184 -8.16 0.41 11.66
C SER A 184 -7.72 -0.86 10.96
N ASP A 185 -7.20 -1.87 11.67
CA ASP A 185 -6.87 -3.15 11.05
C ASP A 185 -8.12 -3.84 10.50
N MET A 186 -9.24 -3.82 11.24
CA MET A 186 -10.52 -4.35 10.76
C MET A 186 -10.91 -3.66 9.45
N HIS A 187 -10.96 -2.33 9.44
CA HIS A 187 -11.35 -1.56 8.26
C HIS A 187 -10.40 -1.80 7.08
N ARG A 188 -9.08 -1.86 7.31
CA ARG A 188 -8.09 -2.17 6.25
C ARG A 188 -8.25 -3.58 5.71
N TRP A 189 -8.55 -4.57 6.57
CA TRP A 189 -8.81 -5.94 6.12
C TRP A 189 -10.10 -6.03 5.32
N VAL A 190 -11.18 -5.39 5.77
CA VAL A 190 -12.46 -5.35 5.04
C VAL A 190 -12.30 -4.64 3.70
N ALA A 191 -11.66 -3.46 3.68
CA ALA A 191 -11.45 -2.66 2.47
C ALA A 191 -10.48 -3.30 1.46
N ALA A 192 -9.68 -4.28 1.87
CA ALA A 192 -8.86 -5.03 0.94
C ALA A 192 -9.75 -5.84 -0.02
N PHE A 193 -10.88 -6.39 0.43
CA PHE A 193 -11.73 -7.22 -0.42
C PHE A 193 -12.74 -6.37 -1.21
N PRO A 194 -13.09 -6.76 -2.45
CA PRO A 194 -14.10 -6.06 -3.22
C PRO A 194 -15.44 -6.09 -2.50
N ASN A 195 -16.06 -4.93 -2.29
CA ASN A 195 -17.41 -4.87 -1.73
C ASN A 195 -18.46 -5.00 -2.86
N PRO A 196 -19.28 -6.06 -2.90
CA PRO A 196 -20.29 -6.23 -3.95
C PRO A 196 -21.39 -5.16 -3.95
N THR A 197 -21.58 -4.41 -2.85
CA THR A 197 -22.56 -3.32 -2.78
C THR A 197 -21.99 -1.95 -3.14
N HIS A 198 -20.66 -1.79 -3.19
CA HIS A 198 -19.98 -0.56 -3.58
C HIS A 198 -18.74 -0.89 -4.43
N PRO A 199 -18.92 -1.15 -5.74
CA PRO A 199 -17.80 -1.42 -6.65
C PRO A 199 -16.89 -0.21 -6.87
N ASP A 200 -17.44 1.00 -6.68
CA ASP A 200 -16.70 2.27 -6.66
C ASP A 200 -16.47 2.66 -5.19
N GLY A 201 -15.37 2.21 -4.61
CA GLY A 201 -14.98 2.51 -3.22
C GLY A 201 -14.55 3.96 -3.00
N GLU A 202 -15.37 4.92 -3.39
CA GLU A 202 -15.12 6.36 -3.23
C GLU A 202 -16.41 7.07 -2.78
N ASP A 203 -16.89 6.79 -1.56
CA ASP A 203 -17.89 7.67 -0.94
C ASP A 203 -17.39 8.14 0.43
N ASN A 204 -17.10 9.44 0.49
CA ASN A 204 -16.73 10.25 1.66
C ASN A 204 -15.26 10.31 2.10
N GLU A 205 -14.30 10.10 1.21
CA GLU A 205 -12.89 10.33 1.54
C GLU A 205 -12.41 11.66 0.95
N VAL A 206 -11.85 12.54 1.80
CA VAL A 206 -11.20 13.78 1.35
C VAL A 206 -9.95 13.39 0.58
N ILE A 207 -10.11 13.13 -0.71
CA ILE A 207 -9.02 13.09 -1.67
C ILE A 207 -8.61 14.55 -1.84
N TYR A 208 -7.54 14.96 -1.14
CA TYR A 208 -6.93 16.24 -1.48
C TYR A 208 -6.45 16.15 -2.94
N GLU A 209 -6.88 17.09 -3.78
CA GLU A 209 -6.33 17.17 -5.13
C GLU A 209 -4.79 17.28 -5.05
N ASP A 210 -4.06 16.65 -5.98
CA ASP A 210 -2.58 16.51 -5.96
C ASP A 210 -1.82 17.83 -5.71
N TRP A 211 -2.49 18.97 -5.92
CA TRP A 211 -1.98 20.32 -5.80
C TRP A 211 -2.24 21.03 -4.46
N ASP A 212 -3.08 20.50 -3.55
CA ASP A 212 -3.33 21.12 -2.23
C ASP A 212 -3.05 20.20 -1.02
N CYS A 213 -2.35 19.09 -1.26
CA CYS A 213 -1.96 18.16 -0.21
C CYS A 213 -0.97 18.79 0.81
N PRO A 214 -1.23 18.70 2.13
CA PRO A 214 -0.26 19.07 3.16
C PRO A 214 1.05 18.29 2.99
N GLN A 215 2.19 18.94 3.24
CA GLN A 215 3.49 18.27 3.21
C GLN A 215 3.98 17.99 4.61
N VAL A 216 4.54 16.81 4.81
CA VAL A 216 5.19 16.44 6.06
C VAL A 216 6.64 16.05 5.80
N GLN A 217 7.51 16.31 6.78
CA GLN A 217 8.88 15.86 6.79
C GLN A 217 9.04 14.75 7.82
N CYS A 218 9.63 13.64 7.42
CA CYS A 218 10.05 12.58 8.33
C CYS A 218 11.13 13.10 9.27
N VAL A 219 10.90 12.98 10.58
CA VAL A 219 11.86 13.35 11.63
C VAL A 219 12.46 12.13 12.31
N GLU A 220 11.75 11.00 12.28
CA GLU A 220 12.17 9.74 12.88
C GLU A 220 11.96 8.60 11.90
N GLN A 221 12.99 7.76 11.73
CA GLN A 221 12.95 6.64 10.79
C GLN A 221 11.77 5.71 11.08
N TYR A 222 11.06 5.33 10.02
CA TYR A 222 9.98 4.35 10.09
C TYR A 222 10.22 3.24 9.07
N VAL A 223 10.20 1.99 9.52
CA VAL A 223 10.29 0.82 8.64
C VAL A 223 8.89 0.24 8.48
N ALA A 224 8.41 0.20 7.23
CA ALA A 224 7.11 -0.38 6.90
C ALA A 224 7.00 -1.82 7.43
N GLN A 225 5.94 -2.09 8.17
CA GLN A 225 5.63 -3.41 8.70
C GLN A 225 4.70 -4.19 7.77
N GLN A 226 3.87 -3.46 7.02
CA GLN A 226 2.94 -4.00 6.03
C GLN A 226 3.28 -3.51 4.61
N THR A 227 2.79 -4.23 3.61
CA THR A 227 3.03 -3.94 2.19
C THR A 227 2.39 -2.65 1.69
N ASP A 228 1.32 -2.22 2.35
CA ASP A 228 0.64 -0.96 2.09
C ASP A 228 1.26 0.23 2.88
N GLU A 229 2.30 -0.01 3.67
CA GLU A 229 3.02 1.01 4.43
C GLU A 229 4.27 1.54 3.71
N LEU A 230 4.64 2.77 4.02
CA LEU A 230 5.72 3.52 3.39
C LEU A 230 6.90 3.63 4.37
N THR A 231 8.03 2.97 4.07
CA THR A 231 9.27 3.14 4.85
C THR A 231 9.80 4.55 4.71
N LEU A 232 10.02 5.29 5.80
CA LEU A 232 10.50 6.67 5.77
C LEU A 232 11.87 6.81 6.42
N GLU A 233 12.75 7.57 5.77
CA GLU A 233 14.04 8.00 6.31
C GLU A 233 13.96 9.46 6.79
N PRO A 234 14.73 9.84 7.84
CA PRO A 234 14.77 11.23 8.29
C PRO A 234 15.06 12.20 7.15
N THR A 235 14.37 13.34 7.13
CA THR A 235 14.39 14.39 6.08
C THR A 235 13.59 14.11 4.81
N GLU A 236 13.05 12.90 4.62
CA GLU A 236 12.15 12.64 3.48
C GLU A 236 10.86 13.47 3.59
N ILE A 237 10.41 14.01 2.46
CA ILE A 237 9.20 14.81 2.38
C ILE A 237 8.10 13.99 1.71
N VAL A 238 6.91 13.99 2.30
CA VAL A 238 5.74 13.25 1.84
C VAL A 238 4.57 14.21 1.65
N ASN A 239 3.90 14.10 0.51
CA ASN A 239 2.61 14.72 0.26
C ASN A 239 1.52 13.87 0.91
N VAL A 240 0.78 14.42 1.86
CA VAL A 240 -0.31 13.72 2.57
C VAL A 240 -1.57 13.73 1.71
N ILE A 241 -2.03 12.55 1.32
CA ILE A 241 -3.27 12.35 0.55
C ILE A 241 -4.44 12.09 1.49
N ARG A 242 -4.21 11.36 2.58
CA ARG A 242 -5.27 10.94 3.51
C ARG A 242 -4.76 10.92 4.94
N LYS A 243 -5.64 11.21 5.90
CA LYS A 243 -5.38 11.11 7.34
C LYS A 243 -6.46 10.25 7.98
N THR A 244 -6.09 9.34 8.88
CA THR A 244 -7.04 8.61 9.73
C THR A 244 -7.06 9.20 11.14
N ASN A 245 -8.17 8.97 11.86
CA ASN A 245 -8.32 9.41 13.25
C ASN A 245 -7.39 8.65 14.22
N GLU A 246 -6.81 7.53 13.78
CA GLU A 246 -5.88 6.68 14.54
C GLU A 246 -4.40 7.06 14.35
N GLY A 247 -4.14 8.23 13.77
CA GLY A 247 -2.76 8.72 13.64
C GLY A 247 -1.95 8.04 12.53
N MET A 248 -2.62 7.49 11.51
CA MET A 248 -1.96 7.01 10.29
C MET A 248 -2.27 7.96 9.14
N TYR A 249 -1.22 8.34 8.40
CA TYR A 249 -1.32 9.15 7.19
C TYR A 249 -1.03 8.29 5.96
N GLN A 250 -1.76 8.52 4.88
CA GLN A 250 -1.40 8.00 3.56
C GLN A 250 -0.81 9.14 2.74
N GLY A 251 0.26 8.87 2.01
CA GLY A 251 0.88 9.90 1.20
C GLY A 251 1.79 9.37 0.11
N ILE A 252 2.29 10.30 -0.72
CA ILE A 252 3.25 10.05 -1.79
C ILE A 252 4.58 10.72 -1.42
N ARG A 253 5.65 9.93 -1.35
CA ARG A 253 7.02 10.42 -1.11
C ARG A 253 7.52 11.21 -2.29
N LEU A 254 8.07 12.40 -2.07
CA LEU A 254 8.50 13.29 -3.15
C LEU A 254 9.76 12.82 -3.89
N SER A 255 10.63 12.06 -3.23
CA SER A 255 11.92 11.64 -3.80
C SER A 255 11.77 10.63 -4.93
N ASP A 256 10.80 9.72 -4.84
CA ASP A 256 10.62 8.60 -5.77
C ASP A 256 9.17 8.37 -6.22
N GLY A 257 8.19 9.05 -5.62
CA GLY A 257 6.77 8.91 -5.95
C GLY A 257 6.07 7.71 -5.30
N GLN A 258 6.72 6.98 -4.37
CA GLN A 258 6.09 5.83 -3.71
C GLN A 258 4.92 6.28 -2.83
N LYS A 259 3.78 5.58 -2.96
CA LYS A 259 2.57 5.77 -2.15
C LYS A 259 2.49 4.71 -1.05
N GLY A 260 2.08 5.11 0.15
CA GLY A 260 1.78 4.17 1.23
C GLY A 260 1.37 4.85 2.53
N TRP A 261 1.07 4.04 3.54
CA TRP A 261 0.68 4.46 4.89
C TRP A 261 1.88 4.64 5.81
N PHE A 262 1.86 5.63 6.69
CA PHE A 262 2.91 5.88 7.67
C PHE A 262 2.33 6.55 8.93
N PRO A 263 2.94 6.33 10.10
CA PRO A 263 2.48 6.90 11.36
C PRO A 263 2.75 8.41 11.44
N VAL A 264 1.79 9.15 12.00
CA VAL A 264 1.90 10.59 12.26
C VAL A 264 3.04 10.92 13.23
N GLY A 265 3.33 10.01 14.17
CA GLY A 265 4.38 10.21 15.18
C GLY A 265 5.78 10.37 14.59
N ASN A 266 6.01 9.85 13.38
CA ASN A 266 7.31 9.87 12.71
C ASN A 266 7.53 11.11 11.85
N VAL A 267 6.53 11.98 11.72
CA VAL A 267 6.54 13.11 10.78
C VAL A 267 6.12 14.43 11.43
N ILE A 268 6.62 15.55 10.89
CA ILE A 268 6.18 16.90 11.25
C ILE A 268 5.60 17.62 10.03
N GLU A 269 4.54 18.41 10.21
CA GLU A 269 3.96 19.21 9.12
C GLU A 269 4.88 20.38 8.72
N ILE A 270 4.99 20.60 7.41
CA ILE A 270 5.71 21.74 6.83
C ILE A 270 4.73 22.92 6.76
N THR A 271 4.85 23.85 7.72
CA THR A 271 3.85 24.90 7.97
C THR A 271 4.01 26.19 7.16
N ASN A 272 5.05 26.31 6.32
CA ASN A 272 5.30 27.56 5.62
C ASN A 272 4.40 27.73 4.38
N GLU A 273 3.24 28.36 4.59
CA GLU A 273 2.23 28.59 3.56
C GLU A 273 2.75 29.41 2.36
N HIS A 274 3.66 30.36 2.57
CA HIS A 274 4.29 31.12 1.49
C HIS A 274 5.20 30.25 0.63
N VAL A 275 5.96 29.35 1.25
CA VAL A 275 6.78 28.36 0.55
C VAL A 275 5.88 27.34 -0.16
N ARG A 276 4.76 26.92 0.46
CA ARG A 276 3.76 26.04 -0.16
C ARG A 276 3.19 26.65 -1.44
N ARG A 277 2.68 27.89 -1.40
CA ARG A 277 2.14 28.59 -2.58
C ARG A 277 3.18 28.81 -3.67
N ARG A 278 4.44 29.09 -3.30
CA ARG A 278 5.55 29.22 -4.26
C ARG A 278 5.88 27.88 -4.93
N ASN A 279 6.04 26.82 -4.15
CA ASN A 279 6.33 25.46 -4.64
C ASN A 279 5.20 24.98 -5.57
N LEU A 280 3.95 25.30 -5.23
CA LEU A 280 2.78 24.97 -6.04
C LEU A 280 2.82 25.65 -7.42
N ARG A 281 3.07 26.97 -7.45
CA ARG A 281 3.18 27.72 -8.72
C ARG A 281 4.33 27.21 -9.59
N GLU A 282 5.49 26.93 -8.97
CA GLU A 282 6.65 26.41 -9.69
C GLU A 282 6.38 25.01 -10.26
N ARG A 283 5.69 24.13 -9.53
CA ARG A 283 5.33 22.78 -9.99
C ARG A 283 4.29 22.81 -11.11
N TYR A 284 3.29 23.69 -11.00
CA TYR A 284 2.28 23.88 -12.04
C TYR A 284 2.91 24.32 -13.36
N ARG A 285 3.92 25.21 -13.30
CA ARG A 285 4.68 25.63 -14.48
C ARG A 285 5.42 24.46 -15.14
N VAL A 286 6.08 23.61 -14.34
CA VAL A 286 6.77 22.40 -14.84
C VAL A 286 5.78 21.44 -15.51
N LEU A 287 4.60 21.20 -14.90
CA LEU A 287 3.57 20.34 -15.47
C LEU A 287 2.98 20.89 -16.79
N GLN A 288 2.75 22.20 -16.88
CA GLN A 288 2.34 22.83 -18.13
C GLN A 288 3.39 22.69 -19.23
N ALA A 289 4.67 22.91 -18.91
CA ALA A 289 5.76 22.78 -19.87
C ALA A 289 5.93 21.33 -20.35
N ALA A 290 5.76 20.34 -19.46
CA ALA A 290 5.84 18.93 -19.78
C ALA A 290 4.65 18.46 -20.65
N SER A 291 3.42 18.85 -20.32
CA SER A 291 2.20 18.46 -21.05
C SER A 291 2.14 19.00 -22.48
N ARG A 292 2.73 20.17 -22.75
CA ARG A 292 2.86 20.74 -24.11
C ARG A 292 3.75 19.87 -25.02
N VAL A 293 4.73 19.16 -24.44
CA VAL A 293 5.61 18.23 -25.18
C VAL A 293 4.93 16.89 -25.46
N THR A 294 4.08 16.40 -24.55
CA THR A 294 3.35 15.13 -24.74
C THR A 294 2.28 15.24 -25.84
N LYS A 295 1.59 16.39 -25.93
CA LYS A 295 0.59 16.67 -26.98
C LYS A 295 1.19 16.83 -28.38
N THR A 296 2.46 17.22 -28.49
CA THR A 296 3.14 17.37 -29.79
C THR A 296 3.65 16.04 -30.35
N ASN A 297 3.80 15.00 -29.51
CA ASN A 297 4.22 13.66 -29.93
C ASN A 297 3.07 12.70 -30.27
N THR A 298 1.80 13.08 -30.03
CA THR A 298 0.61 12.25 -30.31
C THR A 298 -0.09 12.60 -31.62
N ILE A 299 0.41 13.62 -32.35
CA ILE A 299 -0.20 14.14 -33.59
C ILE A 299 0.70 13.86 -34.81
N ASN A 300 1.79 13.10 -34.66
CA ASN A 300 2.65 12.66 -35.77
C ASN A 300 2.63 11.15 -35.93
#